data_AF-A0A9Q4IIP4-F1
#
_entry.id   AF-A0A9Q4IIP4-F1
#
_cell.length_a   1.000
_cell.length_b   1.000
_cell.length_c   1.000
_cell.angle_alpha   90.00
_cell.angle_beta   90.00
_cell.angle_gamma   90.00
#
_symmetry.space_group_name_H-M   'P 1'
#
loop_
_entity.id
_entity.type
_entity.pdbx_description
1 polymer ?
#
loop_
_entity_poly.entity_id
_entity_poly.type
_entity_poly.pdbx_seq_one_letter_code
_entity_poly.pdbx_strand_id
1 'polypeptide(L)'
;MKSASRTNNAAAHVAAVVVTALVVLAFTVGKAFVSIPGLWSAEAHQLSQVRLNPLETFEHARVWWGPWLNLFGNIALFAPVGFIAHRGSVARAVLVGLVCSLGIEVTQYLFAWGYSDTDDVLCNTAGAALGAGVAGGTSKSNRATVLWSIAAAGAVVLTVWAALGLSA
;
A
#
# COMPACT_ATOMS: atom_id res chain seq x y z
N MET A 1 15.93 22.26 -22.82
CA MET A 1 15.76 20.84 -22.42
C MET A 1 15.73 20.58 -20.91
N LYS A 2 16.66 21.10 -20.09
CA LYS A 2 16.69 20.83 -18.62
C LYS A 2 15.43 21.26 -17.84
N SER A 3 14.75 22.33 -18.27
CA SER A 3 13.50 22.78 -17.64
C SER A 3 12.36 21.77 -17.84
N ALA A 4 12.13 21.32 -19.09
CA ALA A 4 11.09 20.34 -19.43
C ALA A 4 11.28 18.99 -18.71
N SER A 5 12.52 18.49 -18.60
CA SER A 5 12.79 17.25 -17.88
C SER A 5 12.55 17.37 -16.37
N ARG A 6 12.83 18.54 -15.77
CA ARG A 6 12.52 18.81 -14.36
C ARG A 6 11.02 18.84 -14.11
N THR A 7 10.26 19.48 -14.99
CA THR A 7 8.78 19.51 -14.93
C THR A 7 8.19 18.11 -15.05
N ASN A 8 8.67 17.28 -15.98
CA ASN A 8 8.21 15.89 -16.13
C ASN A 8 8.48 15.06 -14.86
N ASN A 9 9.67 15.20 -14.25
CA ASN A 9 9.99 14.51 -13.00
C ASN A 9 9.07 14.93 -11.84
N ALA A 10 8.74 16.22 -11.74
CA ALA A 10 7.82 16.72 -10.73
C ALA A 10 6.40 16.19 -10.94
N ALA A 11 5.88 16.24 -12.18
CA ALA A 11 4.56 15.73 -12.53
C ALA A 11 4.45 14.22 -12.26
N ALA A 12 5.44 13.43 -12.70
CA ALA A 12 5.48 11.99 -12.46
C ALA A 12 5.48 11.67 -10.95
N HIS A 13 6.25 12.44 -10.17
CA HIS A 13 6.31 12.25 -8.72
C HIS A 13 4.99 12.56 -8.03
N VAL A 14 4.34 13.68 -8.38
CA VAL A 14 3.04 14.05 -7.84
C VAL A 14 1.98 13.01 -8.21
N ALA A 15 1.93 12.60 -9.48
CA ALA A 15 1.00 11.57 -9.94
C ALA A 15 1.19 10.25 -9.17
N ALA A 16 2.44 9.78 -9.04
CA ALA A 16 2.75 8.58 -8.28
C ALA A 16 2.35 8.71 -6.80
N VAL A 17 2.64 9.84 -6.14
CA VAL A 17 2.24 10.09 -4.74
C VAL A 17 0.72 10.01 -4.59
N VAL A 18 -0.02 10.74 -5.41
CA VAL A 18 -1.48 10.80 -5.32
C VAL A 18 -2.10 9.43 -5.57
N VAL A 19 -1.71 8.77 -6.65
CA VAL A 19 -2.27 7.45 -7.00
C VAL A 19 -1.90 6.41 -5.95
N THR A 20 -0.64 6.35 -5.51
CA THR A 20 -0.22 5.41 -4.47
C THR A 20 -0.98 5.66 -3.16
N ALA A 21 -1.15 6.91 -2.75
CA ALA A 21 -1.92 7.23 -1.54
C ALA A 21 -3.37 6.74 -1.66
N LEU A 22 -4.02 6.97 -2.80
CA LEU A 22 -5.38 6.50 -3.07
C LEU A 22 -5.47 4.96 -3.06
N VAL A 23 -4.51 4.26 -3.69
CA VAL A 23 -4.46 2.79 -3.68
C VAL A 23 -4.28 2.26 -2.25
N VAL A 24 -3.33 2.82 -1.49
CA VAL A 24 -3.09 2.43 -0.10
C VAL A 24 -4.35 2.62 0.73
N LEU A 25 -4.99 3.80 0.65
CA LEU A 25 -6.22 4.08 1.39
C LEU A 25 -7.37 3.15 0.98
N ALA A 26 -7.56 2.88 -0.32
CA ALA A 26 -8.61 2.00 -0.82
C ALA A 26 -8.47 0.55 -0.31
N PHE A 27 -7.24 0.03 -0.25
CA PHE A 27 -6.96 -1.36 0.14
C PHE A 27 -6.63 -1.56 1.62
N THR A 28 -6.60 -0.49 2.42
CA THR A 28 -6.44 -0.58 3.88
C THR A 28 -7.72 -0.15 4.58
N VAL A 29 -7.98 1.15 4.62
CA VAL A 29 -9.15 1.76 5.24
C VAL A 29 -10.43 1.49 4.42
N GLY A 30 -10.33 1.54 3.09
CA GLY A 30 -11.46 1.34 2.18
C GLY A 30 -12.09 -0.06 2.27
N LYS A 31 -11.35 -1.07 2.75
CA LYS A 31 -11.87 -2.43 2.97
C LYS A 31 -13.05 -2.47 3.94
N ALA A 32 -13.17 -1.49 4.83
CA ALA A 32 -14.29 -1.38 5.77
C ALA A 32 -15.61 -0.90 5.14
N PHE A 33 -15.56 -0.37 3.92
CA PHE A 33 -16.69 0.27 3.25
C PHE A 33 -17.07 -0.40 1.92
N VAL A 34 -16.15 -1.14 1.32
CA VAL A 34 -16.31 -1.71 -0.02
C VAL A 34 -16.04 -3.20 0.05
N SER A 35 -17.01 -4.00 -0.39
CA SER A 35 -16.88 -5.46 -0.51
C SER A 35 -16.35 -5.83 -1.89
N ILE A 36 -15.48 -6.84 -1.98
CA ILE A 36 -15.06 -7.40 -3.27
C ILE A 36 -15.54 -8.86 -3.34
N PRO A 37 -16.43 -9.21 -4.30
CA PRO A 37 -16.96 -10.56 -4.44
C PRO A 37 -15.86 -11.62 -4.49
N GLY A 38 -15.95 -12.63 -3.63
CA GLY A 38 -14.98 -13.73 -3.54
C GLY A 38 -13.66 -13.40 -2.83
N LEU A 39 -13.45 -12.16 -2.40
CA LEU A 39 -12.20 -11.71 -1.78
C LEU A 39 -12.39 -11.29 -0.31
N TRP A 40 -13.26 -10.30 -0.05
CA TRP A 40 -13.62 -9.87 1.30
C TRP A 40 -15.00 -9.21 1.34
N SER A 41 -15.64 -9.19 2.53
CA SER A 41 -16.86 -8.41 2.79
C SER A 41 -16.55 -7.27 3.75
N ALA A 42 -17.06 -6.06 3.46
CA ALA A 42 -16.94 -4.88 4.31
C ALA A 42 -17.56 -5.10 5.71
N GLU A 43 -18.62 -5.90 5.80
CA GLU A 43 -19.30 -6.20 7.07
C GLU A 43 -18.37 -6.95 8.03
N ALA A 44 -17.46 -7.79 7.51
CA ALA A 44 -16.48 -8.51 8.29
C ALA A 44 -15.41 -7.59 8.92
N HIS A 45 -15.34 -6.34 8.48
CA HIS A 45 -14.38 -5.32 8.91
C HIS A 45 -15.00 -4.27 9.84
N GLN A 46 -16.25 -4.41 10.30
CA GLN A 46 -16.87 -3.50 11.29
C GLN A 46 -16.66 -3.96 12.74
N LEU A 47 -15.42 -4.26 13.10
CA LEU A 47 -15.04 -4.65 14.45
C LEU A 47 -13.79 -3.86 14.86
N SER A 48 -13.67 -3.53 16.16
CA SER A 48 -12.45 -2.97 16.75
C SER A 48 -11.69 -4.07 17.48
N GLN A 49 -10.74 -4.72 16.80
CA GLN A 49 -9.91 -5.75 17.41
C GLN A 49 -8.44 -5.50 17.08
N VAL A 50 -7.56 -5.67 18.07
CA VAL A 50 -6.10 -5.60 17.87
C VAL A 50 -5.54 -7.02 17.91
N ARG A 51 -4.82 -7.42 16.86
CA ARG A 51 -4.07 -8.68 16.80
C ARG A 51 -2.57 -8.38 16.86
N LEU A 52 -1.99 -8.73 18.00
CA LEU A 52 -0.58 -8.48 18.31
C LEU A 52 0.31 -9.68 18.03
N ASN A 53 -0.26 -10.88 17.91
CA ASN A 53 0.53 -12.08 17.67
C ASN A 53 0.91 -12.15 16.17
N PRO A 54 2.19 -12.01 15.82
CA PRO A 54 2.59 -12.09 14.43
C PRO A 54 2.30 -13.50 13.88
N LEU A 55 1.86 -13.56 12.63
CA LEU A 55 1.52 -14.76 11.86
C LEU A 55 0.33 -15.55 12.40
N GLU A 56 -0.43 -15.02 13.37
CA GLU A 56 -1.66 -15.63 13.88
C GLU A 56 -2.67 -15.94 12.77
N THR A 57 -2.67 -15.12 11.71
CA THR A 57 -3.50 -15.30 10.52
C THR A 57 -3.23 -16.62 9.79
N PHE A 58 -2.00 -17.15 9.85
CA PHE A 58 -1.64 -18.43 9.23
C PHE A 58 -2.17 -19.63 10.03
N GLU A 59 -2.34 -19.48 11.34
CA GLU A 59 -2.86 -20.56 12.21
C GLU A 59 -4.39 -20.68 12.11
N HIS A 60 -5.08 -19.56 11.94
CA HIS A 60 -6.55 -19.47 11.96
C HIS A 60 -7.16 -19.21 10.57
N ALA A 61 -6.42 -19.52 9.51
CA ALA A 61 -6.80 -19.23 8.14
C ALA A 61 -8.10 -19.96 7.75
N ARG A 62 -9.17 -19.21 7.47
CA ARG A 62 -10.43 -19.78 6.93
C ARG A 62 -10.25 -20.40 5.55
N VAL A 63 -9.39 -19.76 4.74
CA VAL A 63 -9.01 -20.20 3.40
C VAL A 63 -7.49 -20.20 3.30
N TRP A 64 -6.92 -21.26 2.73
CA TRP A 64 -5.47 -21.48 2.72
C TRP A 64 -4.67 -20.36 2.01
N TRP A 65 -5.28 -19.68 1.04
CA TRP A 65 -4.65 -18.60 0.28
C TRP A 65 -4.77 -17.22 0.95
N GLY A 66 -5.66 -17.05 1.92
CA GLY A 66 -5.95 -15.76 2.56
C GLY A 66 -4.73 -15.12 3.22
N PRO A 67 -3.97 -15.84 4.08
CA PRO A 67 -2.77 -15.31 4.72
C PRO A 67 -1.69 -14.90 3.72
N TRP A 68 -1.50 -15.69 2.65
CA TRP A 68 -0.54 -15.38 1.58
C TRP A 68 -0.93 -14.12 0.82
N LEU A 69 -2.21 -13.96 0.50
CA LEU A 69 -2.72 -12.76 -0.14
C LEU A 69 -2.49 -11.54 0.75
N ASN A 70 -2.74 -11.63 2.06
CA ASN A 70 -2.51 -10.51 2.98
C ASN A 70 -1.03 -10.14 3.03
N LEU A 71 -0.15 -11.13 3.23
CA LEU A 71 1.29 -10.93 3.31
C LEU A 71 1.86 -10.28 2.04
N PHE A 72 1.63 -10.89 0.87
CA PHE A 72 2.16 -10.36 -0.39
C PHE A 72 1.43 -9.09 -0.84
N GLY A 73 0.14 -8.98 -0.55
CA GLY A 73 -0.67 -7.80 -0.84
C GLY A 73 -0.13 -6.57 -0.12
N ASN A 74 0.13 -6.67 1.18
CA ASN A 74 0.66 -5.56 1.98
C ASN A 74 2.09 -5.17 1.57
N ILE A 75 2.96 -6.15 1.29
CA ILE A 75 4.30 -5.87 0.72
C ILE A 75 4.19 -5.12 -0.61
N ALA A 76 3.34 -5.61 -1.53
CA ALA A 76 3.14 -4.99 -2.83
C ALA A 76 2.53 -3.58 -2.71
N LEU A 77 1.63 -3.38 -1.77
CA LEU A 77 0.94 -2.12 -1.52
C LEU A 77 1.92 -1.01 -1.08
N PHE A 78 2.91 -1.35 -0.26
CA PHE A 78 3.89 -0.39 0.27
C PHE A 78 5.19 -0.28 -0.52
N ALA A 79 5.47 -1.18 -1.47
CA ALA A 79 6.62 -1.03 -2.35
C ALA A 79 6.64 0.31 -3.11
N PRO A 80 5.52 0.78 -3.71
CA PRO A 80 5.47 2.13 -4.28
C PRO A 80 5.76 3.25 -3.27
N VAL A 81 5.26 3.13 -2.03
CA VAL A 81 5.50 4.10 -0.95
C VAL A 81 6.99 4.25 -0.69
N GLY A 82 7.69 3.13 -0.53
CA GLY A 82 9.15 3.11 -0.33
C GLY A 82 9.92 3.73 -1.50
N PHE A 83 9.53 3.40 -2.73
CA PHE A 83 10.18 3.93 -3.94
C PHE A 83 10.05 5.46 -4.05
N ILE A 84 8.85 5.96 -3.77
CA ILE A 84 8.50 7.39 -3.80
C ILE A 84 9.21 8.14 -2.67
N ALA A 85 9.19 7.58 -1.45
CA ALA A 85 9.80 8.19 -0.26
C ALA A 85 11.33 8.20 -0.30
N HIS A 86 11.97 7.36 -1.13
CA HIS A 86 13.42 7.31 -1.23
C HIS A 86 14.02 8.64 -1.74
N ARG A 87 14.78 9.29 -0.86
CA ARG A 87 15.56 10.51 -1.13
C ARG A 87 17.05 10.32 -0.80
N GLY A 88 17.63 9.23 -1.27
CA GLY A 88 19.04 8.88 -1.04
C GLY A 88 19.32 8.12 0.26
N SER A 89 18.28 7.75 1.01
CA SER A 89 18.39 6.93 2.22
C SER A 89 17.26 5.90 2.26
N VAL A 90 17.63 4.62 2.25
CA VAL A 90 16.68 3.52 2.41
C VAL A 90 16.05 3.58 3.81
N ALA A 91 16.85 3.79 4.85
CA ALA A 91 16.36 3.88 6.23
C ALA A 91 15.28 4.97 6.41
N ARG A 92 15.45 6.16 5.81
CA ARG A 92 14.42 7.22 5.87
C ARG A 92 13.13 6.81 5.16
N ALA A 93 13.22 6.15 4.01
CA ALA A 93 12.04 5.66 3.29
C ALA A 93 11.32 4.54 4.05
N VAL A 94 12.07 3.64 4.69
CA VAL A 94 11.53 2.61 5.59
C VAL A 94 10.80 3.25 6.76
N LEU A 95 11.39 4.26 7.40
CA LEU A 95 10.74 4.98 8.50
C LEU A 95 9.43 5.64 8.07
N VAL A 96 9.40 6.27 6.87
CA VAL A 96 8.17 6.82 6.30
C VAL A 96 7.12 5.72 6.11
N GLY A 97 7.50 4.58 5.54
CA GLY A 97 6.61 3.42 5.38
C GLY A 97 6.07 2.91 6.72
N LEU A 98 6.93 2.75 7.73
CA LEU A 98 6.55 2.32 9.07
C LEU A 98 5.55 3.29 9.71
N VAL A 99 5.83 4.60 9.69
CA VAL A 99 4.94 5.62 10.25
C VAL A 99 3.60 5.66 9.52
N CYS A 100 3.61 5.58 8.19
CA CYS A 100 2.38 5.49 7.40
C CYS A 100 1.57 4.25 7.75
N SER A 101 2.21 3.08 7.87
CA SER A 101 1.52 1.84 8.23
C SER A 101 0.92 1.93 9.63
N LEU A 102 1.68 2.39 10.62
CA LEU A 102 1.16 2.59 11.99
C LEU A 102 -0.01 3.59 12.02
N GLY A 103 0.05 4.66 11.22
CA GLY A 103 -1.04 5.62 11.12
C GLY A 103 -2.33 5.01 10.56
N ILE A 104 -2.22 4.10 9.59
CA ILE A 104 -3.35 3.35 9.02
C ILE A 104 -3.95 2.43 10.09
N GLU A 105 -3.12 1.62 10.75
CA GLU A 105 -3.54 0.72 11.83
C GLU A 105 -4.27 1.46 12.95
N VAL A 106 -3.69 2.57 13.42
CA VAL A 106 -4.29 3.42 14.45
C VAL A 106 -5.64 3.99 13.97
N THR A 107 -5.74 4.40 12.71
CA THR A 107 -7.01 4.88 12.14
C THR A 107 -8.05 3.76 12.11
N GLN A 108 -7.68 2.56 11.66
CA GLN A 108 -8.59 1.41 11.62
C GLN A 108 -9.09 1.04 13.02
N TYR A 109 -8.19 1.05 14.02
CA TYR A 109 -8.56 0.79 15.41
C TYR A 109 -9.49 1.86 15.98
N LEU A 110 -9.17 3.15 15.83
CA LEU A 110 -9.95 4.24 16.44
C LEU A 110 -11.37 4.35 15.87
N PHE A 111 -11.56 4.01 14.59
CA PHE A 111 -12.86 4.14 13.91
C PHE A 111 -13.61 2.82 13.74
N ALA A 112 -13.12 1.72 14.34
CA ALA A 112 -13.72 0.39 14.20
C ALA A 112 -13.82 -0.10 12.73
N TRP A 113 -12.83 0.27 11.91
CA TRP A 113 -12.76 -0.08 10.48
C TRP A 113 -11.94 -1.35 10.21
N GLY A 114 -11.81 -2.21 11.21
CA GLY A 114 -11.29 -3.56 11.05
C GLY A 114 -10.31 -3.98 12.13
N TYR A 115 -9.62 -5.06 11.83
CA TYR A 115 -8.54 -5.57 12.67
C TYR A 115 -7.33 -4.67 12.51
N SER A 116 -6.73 -4.29 13.64
CA SER A 116 -5.38 -3.75 13.63
C SER A 116 -4.38 -4.87 13.82
N ASP A 117 -3.49 -5.06 12.84
CA ASP A 117 -2.65 -6.24 12.71
C ASP A 117 -1.16 -5.89 12.73
N THR A 118 -0.43 -6.56 13.61
CA THR A 118 1.04 -6.46 13.63
C THR A 118 1.66 -7.01 12.33
N ASP A 119 1.02 -8.00 11.71
CA ASP A 119 1.44 -8.56 10.41
C ASP A 119 1.40 -7.52 9.29
N ASP A 120 0.39 -6.65 9.27
CA ASP A 120 0.23 -5.61 8.27
C ASP A 120 1.36 -4.58 8.39
N VAL A 121 1.71 -4.17 9.60
CA VAL A 121 2.85 -3.26 9.87
C VAL A 121 4.17 -3.86 9.39
N LEU A 122 4.42 -5.14 9.68
CA LEU A 122 5.63 -5.83 9.26
C LEU A 122 5.72 -5.93 7.74
N CYS A 123 4.64 -6.37 7.08
CA CYS A 123 4.57 -6.54 5.63
C CYS A 123 4.68 -5.20 4.90
N ASN A 124 3.98 -4.17 5.37
CA ASN A 124 4.03 -2.82 4.80
C ASN A 124 5.43 -2.22 4.95
N THR A 125 6.07 -2.39 6.11
CA THR A 125 7.44 -1.92 6.33
C THR A 125 8.44 -2.65 5.44
N ALA A 126 8.28 -3.97 5.26
CA ALA A 126 9.09 -4.76 4.33
C ALA A 126 8.90 -4.31 2.87
N GLY A 127 7.65 -4.05 2.45
CA GLY A 127 7.32 -3.46 1.16
C GLY A 127 8.05 -2.13 0.94
N ALA A 128 7.96 -1.21 1.91
CA ALA A 128 8.66 0.07 1.84
C ALA A 128 10.19 -0.10 1.74
N ALA A 129 10.77 -1.07 2.44
CA ALA A 129 12.19 -1.38 2.33
C ALA A 129 12.58 -1.86 0.93
N LEU A 130 11.83 -2.80 0.36
CA LEU A 130 12.05 -3.31 -0.99
C LEU A 130 11.93 -2.20 -2.04
N GLY A 131 10.86 -1.41 -1.98
CA GLY A 131 10.63 -0.28 -2.87
C GLY A 131 11.75 0.76 -2.81
N ALA A 132 12.22 1.07 -1.61
CA ALA A 132 13.33 2.00 -1.39
C ALA A 132 14.66 1.45 -1.90
N GLY A 133 14.91 0.14 -1.77
CA GLY A 133 16.06 -0.55 -2.35
C GLY A 133 16.07 -0.45 -3.87
N VAL A 134 14.94 -0.73 -4.51
CA VAL A 134 14.77 -0.57 -5.97
C VAL A 134 14.98 0.88 -6.41
N ALA A 135 14.47 1.85 -5.65
CA ALA A 135 14.71 3.27 -5.93
C ALA A 135 16.18 3.67 -5.85
N GLY A 136 16.94 3.10 -4.91
CA GLY A 136 18.38 3.34 -4.77
C GLY A 136 19.20 2.85 -5.97
N GLY A 137 18.78 1.73 -6.59
CA GLY A 137 19.38 1.19 -7.81
C GLY A 137 18.88 1.84 -9.12
N THR A 138 17.82 2.64 -9.06
CA THR A 138 17.22 3.24 -10.27
C THR A 138 17.97 4.49 -10.71
N SER A 139 18.39 4.53 -11.97
CA SER A 139 19.07 5.70 -12.54
C SER A 139 18.18 6.94 -12.58
N LYS A 140 18.79 8.13 -12.53
CA LYS A 140 18.06 9.42 -12.59
C LYS A 140 17.26 9.58 -13.90
N SER A 141 17.73 8.99 -15.00
CA SER A 141 17.04 9.03 -16.30
C SER A 141 15.76 8.18 -16.30
N ASN A 142 15.76 7.06 -15.57
CA ASN A 142 14.66 6.10 -15.58
C ASN A 142 13.62 6.37 -14.48
N ARG A 143 13.97 7.20 -13.48
CA ARG A 143 13.09 7.48 -12.33
C ARG A 143 11.71 8.02 -12.74
N ALA A 144 11.65 8.95 -13.70
CA ALA A 144 10.37 9.46 -14.20
C ALA A 144 9.51 8.35 -14.81
N THR A 145 10.12 7.46 -15.61
CA THR A 145 9.43 6.33 -16.22
C THR A 145 8.85 5.41 -15.16
N VAL A 146 9.64 5.04 -14.15
CA VAL A 146 9.16 4.17 -13.05
C VAL A 146 8.02 4.82 -12.28
N LEU A 147 8.11 6.12 -11.98
CA LEU A 147 7.02 6.85 -11.31
C LEU A 147 5.73 6.86 -12.15
N TRP A 148 5.83 7.06 -13.46
CA TRP A 148 4.68 6.95 -14.35
C TRP A 148 4.11 5.53 -14.42
N SER A 149 4.96 4.50 -14.42
CA SER A 149 4.52 3.10 -14.35
C SER A 149 3.78 2.80 -13.05
N ILE A 150 4.28 3.29 -11.91
CA ILE A 150 3.60 3.19 -10.60
C ILE A 150 2.22 3.85 -10.66
N ALA A 151 2.15 5.09 -11.18
CA ALA A 151 0.90 5.82 -11.30
C ALA A 151 -0.10 5.12 -12.24
N ALA A 152 0.36 4.63 -13.39
CA ALA A 152 -0.49 3.92 -14.35
C ALA A 152 -1.02 2.59 -13.76
N ALA A 153 -0.15 1.78 -13.16
CA ALA A 153 -0.54 0.53 -12.52
C ALA A 153 -1.54 0.77 -11.38
N GLY A 154 -1.27 1.76 -10.53
CA GLY A 154 -2.18 2.12 -9.44
C GLY A 154 -3.54 2.63 -9.94
N ALA A 155 -3.58 3.39 -11.03
CA ALA A 155 -4.84 3.84 -11.64
C ALA A 155 -5.67 2.65 -12.19
N VAL A 156 -5.02 1.66 -12.81
CA VAL A 156 -5.67 0.41 -13.22
C VAL A 156 -6.24 -0.33 -12.02
N VAL A 157 -5.44 -0.49 -10.95
CA VAL A 157 -5.86 -1.14 -9.71
C VAL A 157 -7.07 -0.43 -9.08
N LEU A 158 -7.06 0.91 -9.01
CA LEU A 158 -8.19 1.69 -8.51
C LEU A 158 -9.44 1.54 -9.37
N THR A 159 -9.27 1.47 -10.70
CA THR A 159 -10.39 1.28 -11.63
C THR A 159 -11.03 -0.08 -11.41
N VAL A 160 -10.23 -1.14 -11.26
CA VAL A 160 -10.72 -2.49 -10.95
C VAL A 160 -11.38 -2.52 -9.58
N TRP A 161 -10.76 -1.93 -8.56
CA TRP A 161 -11.32 -1.83 -7.20
C TRP A 161 -12.68 -1.12 -7.21
N ALA A 162 -12.81 0.01 -7.90
CA ALA A 162 -14.06 0.74 -8.02
C ALA A 162 -15.12 -0.05 -8.81
N ALA A 163 -14.72 -0.68 -9.92
CA ALA A 163 -15.63 -1.47 -10.75
C ALA A 163 -16.20 -2.68 -10.02
N LEU A 164 -15.36 -3.40 -9.25
CA LEU A 164 -15.80 -4.57 -8.48
C LEU A 164 -16.52 -4.19 -7.19
N GLY A 165 -16.11 -3.08 -6.57
CA GLY A 165 -16.56 -2.67 -5.25
C GLY A 165 -17.83 -1.84 -5.22
N LEU A 166 -18.05 -0.99 -6.23
CA LEU A 166 -19.26 -0.15 -6.34
C LEU A 166 -20.41 -0.86 -7.07
N SER A 167 -20.13 -2.03 -7.68
CA SER A 167 -21.15 -2.85 -8.37
C SER A 167 -21.69 -3.99 -7.51
N ALA A 168 -21.11 -4.22 -6.33
CA ALA A 168 -21.50 -5.21 -5.33
C ALA A 168 -22.48 -4.60 -4.32
#